data_AF-A0A9X3F304-F1
#
_entry.id   AF-A0A9X3F304-F1
#
_cell.length_a   1.000
_cell.length_b   1.000
_cell.length_c   1.000
_cell.angle_alpha   90.00
_cell.angle_beta   90.00
_cell.angle_gamma   90.00
#
_symmetry.space_group_name_H-M   'P 1'
#
loop_
_entity.id
_entity.type
_entity.pdbx_description
1 polymer ?
#
loop_
_entity_poly.entity_id
_entity_poly.type
_entity_poly.pdbx_seq_one_letter_code
_entity_poly.pdbx_strand_id
1 'polypeptide(L)'
;MWDALSKVVNVFFDNNYSKGSRVILFIVIVMIALLFNNLFGFTFYYELRQKTALVKEFENLKEQRPDNKVLIDFIDEAEQKVIERKNIINGFVELFSREDFKPDIGIQRPEFPPGKDITHKLLIDTVPREKIIDSIADSAISSVEPGYSYEFQLGVDWDSIWKNSPPGESIVNLQYSTNAAKRYRSRLWHTISSGALIVVLALFVFILMLFVPFYSKKENRLSVFIGILMVFPFLAMWLWLFQWLLGLIPVINNMPWINYLINIGVNILIVIALTLYFQRKEKKKEQEKQEA
;
A
#
# COMPACT_ATOMS: atom_id res chain seq x y z
N MET A 1 -20.10 -9.99 34.54
CA MET A 1 -19.09 -10.53 33.60
C MET A 1 -19.20 -12.05 33.48
N TRP A 2 -19.21 -12.79 34.60
CA TRP A 2 -19.38 -14.25 34.62
C TRP A 2 -20.67 -14.72 33.93
N ASP A 3 -21.80 -14.05 34.17
CA ASP A 3 -23.09 -14.39 33.52
C ASP A 3 -23.10 -14.21 31.99
N ALA A 4 -22.24 -13.35 31.46
CA ALA A 4 -22.11 -13.17 30.01
C ALA A 4 -21.25 -14.29 29.40
N LEU A 5 -20.17 -14.66 30.08
CA LEU A 5 -19.30 -15.77 29.68
C LEU A 5 -20.05 -17.11 29.73
N SER A 6 -20.80 -17.37 30.79
CA SER A 6 -21.59 -18.60 30.90
C SER A 6 -22.64 -18.72 29.80
N LYS A 7 -23.28 -17.62 29.40
CA LYS A 7 -24.18 -17.60 28.24
C LYS A 7 -23.47 -17.94 26.93
N VAL A 8 -22.29 -17.38 26.68
CA VAL A 8 -21.50 -17.69 25.47
C VAL A 8 -21.07 -19.17 25.46
N VAL A 9 -20.60 -19.69 26.59
CA VAL A 9 -20.21 -21.10 26.74
C VAL A 9 -21.42 -22.03 26.54
N ASN A 10 -22.57 -21.69 27.12
CA ASN A 10 -23.80 -22.48 26.97
C ASN A 10 -24.24 -22.60 25.51
N VAL A 11 -24.00 -21.59 24.66
CA VAL A 11 -24.32 -21.68 23.21
C VAL A 11 -23.51 -22.77 22.50
N PHE A 12 -22.32 -23.13 22.98
CA PHE A 12 -21.52 -24.21 22.39
C PHE A 12 -22.03 -25.61 22.77
N PHE A 13 -22.47 -25.77 24.02
CA PHE A 13 -22.81 -27.07 24.59
C PHE A 13 -24.31 -27.39 24.57
N ASP A 14 -25.18 -26.39 24.44
CA ASP A 14 -26.62 -26.60 24.39
C ASP A 14 -27.06 -27.11 22.99
N ASN A 15 -27.81 -28.21 23.00
CA ASN A 15 -28.35 -28.86 21.81
C ASN A 15 -29.47 -28.05 21.14
N ASN A 16 -30.03 -27.06 21.84
CA ASN A 16 -31.07 -26.18 21.30
C ASN A 16 -30.57 -25.25 20.19
N TYR A 17 -29.24 -25.04 20.08
CA TYR A 17 -28.66 -24.19 19.04
C TYR A 17 -28.30 -24.99 17.79
N SER A 18 -28.63 -24.43 16.62
CA SER A 18 -28.26 -24.98 15.32
C SER A 18 -26.74 -25.14 15.17
N LYS A 19 -26.29 -26.11 14.38
CA LYS A 19 -24.86 -26.30 14.09
C LYS A 19 -24.24 -25.03 13.45
N GLY A 20 -24.99 -24.33 12.60
CA GLY A 20 -24.55 -23.10 11.93
C GLY A 20 -24.27 -21.95 12.92
N SER A 21 -25.15 -21.75 13.92
CA SER A 21 -24.93 -20.71 14.94
C SER A 21 -23.71 -20.97 15.80
N ARG A 22 -23.36 -22.23 16.06
CA ARG A 22 -22.14 -22.60 16.81
C ARG A 22 -20.87 -22.27 16.02
N VAL A 23 -20.86 -22.58 14.73
CA VAL A 23 -19.76 -22.23 13.82
C VAL A 23 -19.59 -20.72 13.72
N ILE A 24 -20.69 -19.98 13.56
CA ILE A 24 -20.65 -18.51 13.52
C ILE A 24 -20.08 -17.94 14.83
N LEU A 25 -20.54 -18.42 15.98
CA LEU A 25 -20.04 -17.98 17.28
C LEU A 25 -18.54 -18.29 17.44
N PHE A 26 -18.09 -19.47 17.02
CA PHE A 26 -16.68 -19.84 17.00
C PHE A 26 -15.84 -18.85 16.19
N ILE A 27 -16.27 -18.53 14.96
CA ILE A 27 -15.58 -17.57 14.09
C ILE A 27 -15.55 -16.17 14.75
N VAL A 28 -16.65 -15.73 15.36
CA VAL A 28 -16.70 -14.44 16.08
C VAL A 28 -15.71 -14.42 17.25
N ILE A 29 -15.63 -15.49 18.04
CA ILE A 29 -14.66 -15.58 19.14
C ILE A 29 -13.23 -15.54 18.63
N VAL A 30 -12.92 -16.28 17.56
CA VAL A 30 -11.59 -16.24 16.92
C VAL A 30 -11.28 -14.82 16.42
N MET A 31 -12.24 -14.15 15.76
CA MET A 31 -12.05 -12.76 15.31
C MET A 31 -11.84 -11.79 16.47
N ILE A 32 -12.61 -11.90 17.56
CA ILE A 32 -12.43 -11.07 18.75
C ILE A 32 -11.06 -11.34 19.37
N ALA A 33 -10.62 -12.60 19.47
CA ALA A 33 -9.30 -12.95 19.97
C ALA A 33 -8.18 -12.36 19.10
N LEU A 34 -8.32 -12.41 17.77
CA LEU A 34 -7.39 -11.77 16.82
C LEU A 34 -7.38 -10.25 16.97
N LEU A 35 -8.55 -9.62 17.12
CA LEU A 35 -8.67 -8.18 17.33
C LEU A 35 -8.08 -7.74 18.67
N PHE A 36 -8.34 -8.48 19.75
CA PHE A 36 -7.73 -8.22 21.07
C PHE A 36 -6.22 -8.39 20.99
N ASN A 37 -5.75 -9.46 20.36
CA ASN A 37 -4.34 -9.69 20.14
C ASN A 37 -3.68 -8.53 19.36
N ASN A 38 -4.37 -7.97 18.38
CA ASN A 38 -3.91 -6.81 17.62
C ASN A 38 -3.99 -5.50 18.43
N LEU A 39 -5.09 -5.26 19.16
CA LEU A 39 -5.35 -4.02 19.92
C LEU A 39 -4.42 -3.87 21.12
N PHE A 40 -4.28 -4.93 21.93
CA PHE A 40 -3.35 -4.95 23.05
C PHE A 40 -1.92 -5.23 22.60
N GLY A 41 -1.72 -5.49 21.31
CA GLY A 41 -0.42 -5.75 20.74
C GLY A 41 0.26 -6.96 21.36
N PHE A 42 -0.45 -7.97 21.88
CA PHE A 42 0.19 -9.12 22.53
C PHE A 42 1.19 -9.80 21.61
N THR A 43 0.79 -10.06 20.36
CA THR A 43 1.71 -10.59 19.34
C THR A 43 2.80 -9.58 18.99
N PHE A 44 2.48 -8.27 18.95
CA PHE A 44 3.48 -7.23 18.70
C PHE A 44 4.55 -7.17 19.79
N TYR A 45 4.18 -7.19 21.07
CA TYR A 45 5.10 -7.19 22.21
C TYR A 45 5.86 -8.50 22.33
N TYR A 46 5.20 -9.64 22.07
CA TYR A 46 5.86 -10.94 22.01
C TYR A 46 6.92 -10.95 20.90
N GLU A 47 6.56 -10.47 19.71
CA GLU A 47 7.47 -10.33 18.59
C GLU A 47 8.60 -9.36 18.94
N LEU A 48 8.31 -8.17 19.48
CA LEU A 48 9.32 -7.19 19.89
C LEU A 48 10.29 -7.75 20.92
N ARG A 49 9.80 -8.55 21.87
CA ARG A 49 10.64 -9.24 22.86
C ARG A 49 11.54 -10.28 22.20
N GLN A 50 11.02 -11.07 21.27
CA GLN A 50 11.82 -12.03 20.50
C GLN A 50 12.87 -11.31 19.64
N LYS A 51 12.49 -10.20 18.99
CA LYS A 51 13.41 -9.37 18.20
C LYS A 51 14.53 -8.79 19.05
N THR A 52 14.20 -8.19 20.19
CA THR A 52 15.20 -7.62 21.10
C THR A 52 16.11 -8.70 21.72
N ALA A 53 15.60 -9.91 21.95
CA ALA A 53 16.42 -11.05 22.37
C ALA A 53 17.38 -11.49 21.25
N LEU A 54 16.89 -11.64 20.02
CA LEU A 54 17.71 -11.99 18.85
C LEU A 54 18.78 -10.95 18.56
N VAL A 55 18.44 -9.65 18.61
CA VAL A 55 19.43 -8.56 18.43
C VAL A 55 20.51 -8.62 19.52
N LYS A 56 20.14 -8.93 20.77
CA LYS A 56 21.15 -9.13 21.84
C LYS A 56 22.04 -10.35 21.59
N GLU A 57 21.50 -11.45 21.08
CA GLU A 57 22.30 -12.61 20.70
C GLU A 57 23.24 -12.29 19.54
N PHE A 58 22.78 -11.52 18.57
CA PHE A 58 23.60 -11.03 17.46
C PHE A 58 24.75 -10.14 17.92
N GLU A 59 24.49 -9.16 18.79
CA GLU A 59 25.53 -8.31 19.37
C GLU A 59 26.55 -9.14 20.17
N ASN A 60 26.09 -10.08 21.00
CA ASN A 60 26.98 -10.98 21.72
C ASN A 60 27.84 -11.85 20.77
N LEU A 61 27.30 -12.29 19.64
CA LEU A 61 28.04 -13.06 18.65
C LEU A 61 29.08 -12.20 17.92
N LYS A 62 28.76 -10.93 17.62
CA LYS A 62 29.71 -9.95 17.07
C LYS A 62 30.87 -9.70 18.05
N GLU A 63 30.59 -9.57 19.34
CA GLU A 63 31.61 -9.41 20.38
C GLU A 63 32.50 -10.65 20.56
N GLN A 64 31.95 -11.85 20.42
CA GLN A 64 32.69 -13.11 20.58
C GLN A 64 33.61 -13.44 19.40
N ARG A 65 33.29 -12.95 18.19
CA ARG A 65 34.06 -13.24 16.96
C ARG A 65 34.20 -12.00 16.07
N PRO A 66 34.92 -10.96 16.53
CA PRO A 66 35.09 -9.72 15.77
C PRO A 66 35.94 -9.89 14.51
N ASP A 67 36.66 -11.02 14.40
CA ASP A 67 37.57 -11.36 13.30
C ASP A 67 36.85 -11.96 12.08
N ASN A 68 35.62 -12.47 12.24
CA ASN A 68 34.88 -13.11 11.16
C ASN A 68 33.93 -12.13 10.44
N LYS A 69 34.48 -11.40 9.47
CA LYS A 69 33.74 -10.41 8.68
C LYS A 69 32.48 -10.96 7.99
N VAL A 70 32.54 -12.18 7.43
CA VAL A 70 31.40 -12.80 6.74
C VAL A 70 30.26 -13.08 7.71
N LEU A 71 30.57 -13.48 8.95
CA LEU A 71 29.57 -13.68 9.98
C LEU A 71 28.93 -12.36 10.42
N ILE A 72 29.74 -11.30 10.57
CA ILE A 72 29.25 -9.95 10.93
C ILE A 72 28.30 -9.41 9.87
N ASP A 73 28.68 -9.48 8.58
CA ASP A 73 27.84 -9.01 7.47
C ASP A 73 26.49 -9.76 7.42
N PHE A 74 26.50 -11.09 7.66
CA PHE A 74 25.28 -11.90 7.73
C PHE A 74 24.39 -11.51 8.93
N ILE A 75 25.01 -11.26 10.08
CA ILE A 75 24.29 -10.86 11.29
C ILE A 75 23.65 -9.48 11.10
N ASP A 76 24.37 -8.52 10.52
CA ASP A 76 23.86 -7.17 10.23
C ASP A 76 22.66 -7.20 9.28
N GLU A 77 22.71 -8.05 8.23
CA GLU A 77 21.57 -8.24 7.32
C GLU A 77 20.34 -8.84 8.05
N ALA A 78 20.57 -9.82 8.93
CA ALA A 78 19.49 -10.44 9.70
C ALA A 78 18.86 -9.46 10.71
N GLU A 79 19.69 -8.65 11.38
CA GLU A 79 19.27 -7.58 12.28
C GLU A 79 18.42 -6.54 11.56
N GLN A 80 18.86 -6.06 10.39
CA GLN A 80 18.10 -5.11 9.57
C GLN A 80 16.74 -5.67 9.17
N LYS A 81 16.66 -6.92 8.70
CA LYS A 81 15.37 -7.57 8.37
C LYS A 81 14.43 -7.65 9.57
N VAL A 82 14.97 -7.86 10.76
CA VAL A 82 14.21 -7.90 12.01
C VAL A 82 13.67 -6.51 12.38
N ILE A 83 14.50 -5.47 12.25
CA ILE A 83 14.14 -4.07 12.53
C ILE A 83 13.10 -3.57 11.52
N GLU A 84 13.28 -3.86 10.23
CA GLU A 84 12.43 -3.35 9.15
C GLU A 84 11.08 -4.07 8.99
N ARG A 85 10.88 -5.21 9.67
CA ARG A 85 9.62 -5.98 9.53
C ARG A 85 8.41 -5.15 9.96
N LYS A 86 7.54 -4.88 8.98
CA LYS A 86 6.30 -4.10 9.12
C LYS A 86 5.20 -4.92 9.83
N ASN A 87 4.53 -4.32 10.81
CA ASN A 87 3.35 -4.91 11.45
C ASN A 87 2.08 -4.68 10.59
N ILE A 88 0.96 -5.27 11.00
CA ILE A 88 -0.33 -5.12 10.29
C ILE A 88 -0.77 -3.65 10.23
N ILE A 89 -0.48 -2.87 11.28
CA ILE A 89 -0.75 -1.42 11.33
C ILE A 89 0.08 -0.69 10.28
N ASN A 90 1.36 -1.02 10.14
CA ASN A 90 2.23 -0.48 9.10
C ASN A 90 1.70 -0.86 7.73
N GLY A 91 1.21 -2.09 7.54
CA GLY A 91 0.51 -2.49 6.31
C GLY A 91 -0.73 -1.65 6.02
N PHE A 92 -1.53 -1.33 7.05
CA PHE A 92 -2.68 -0.43 6.94
C PHE A 92 -2.26 1.00 6.63
N VAL A 93 -1.27 1.56 7.32
CA VAL A 93 -0.69 2.88 7.06
C VAL A 93 -0.05 2.92 5.67
N GLU A 94 0.50 1.80 5.20
CA GLU A 94 1.03 1.66 3.85
C GLU A 94 -0.05 1.82 2.79
N LEU A 95 -1.32 1.52 3.08
CA LEU A 95 -2.43 1.78 2.15
C LEU A 95 -2.62 3.29 1.89
N PHE A 96 -2.23 4.13 2.85
CA PHE A 96 -2.24 5.59 2.71
C PHE A 96 -0.91 6.14 2.18
N SER A 97 0.12 5.29 2.09
CA SER A 97 1.42 5.67 1.56
C SER A 97 1.41 5.71 0.03
N ARG A 98 2.26 6.56 -0.54
CA ARG A 98 2.47 6.65 -1.97
C ARG A 98 3.30 5.45 -2.43
N GLU A 99 2.83 4.70 -3.42
CA GLU A 99 3.58 3.58 -3.97
C GLU A 99 4.61 4.12 -4.95
N ASP A 100 5.89 3.82 -4.70
CA ASP A 100 6.98 4.08 -5.63
C ASP A 100 6.68 3.36 -6.95
N PHE A 101 6.37 4.14 -7.98
CA PHE A 101 6.19 3.60 -9.32
C PHE A 101 7.57 3.22 -9.87
N LYS A 102 7.80 1.92 -10.08
CA LYS A 102 8.84 1.45 -10.99
C LYS A 102 8.19 1.38 -12.38
N PRO A 103 8.44 2.33 -13.29
CA PRO A 103 8.00 2.20 -14.67
C PRO A 103 8.62 0.93 -15.24
N ASP A 104 7.79 -0.10 -15.43
CA ASP A 104 8.16 -1.34 -16.12
C ASP A 104 8.12 -1.14 -17.64
N ILE A 105 8.47 0.08 -18.08
CA ILE A 105 8.53 0.38 -19.49
C ILE A 105 9.93 -0.05 -19.92
N GLY A 106 9.99 -1.09 -20.76
CA GLY A 106 11.11 -1.37 -21.65
C GLY A 106 11.37 -0.25 -22.68
N ILE A 107 10.97 0.99 -22.38
CA ILE A 107 11.74 2.13 -22.83
C ILE A 107 13.06 1.94 -22.10
N GLN A 108 14.06 1.46 -22.83
CA GLN A 108 15.43 1.80 -22.51
C GLN A 108 15.36 3.29 -22.15
N ARG A 109 15.43 3.61 -20.85
CA ARG A 109 16.03 4.89 -20.46
C ARG A 109 17.24 4.96 -21.37
N PRO A 110 17.57 6.08 -22.05
CA PRO A 110 18.94 6.21 -22.49
C PRO A 110 19.76 5.82 -21.27
N GLU A 111 20.40 4.65 -21.33
CA GLU A 111 21.33 4.22 -20.33
C GLU A 111 22.42 5.25 -20.52
N PHE A 112 22.30 6.38 -19.83
CA PHE A 112 23.47 7.06 -19.38
C PHE A 112 24.12 6.00 -18.51
N PRO A 113 25.20 5.35 -18.98
CA PRO A 113 25.82 4.30 -18.19
C PRO A 113 26.10 4.91 -16.83
N PRO A 114 25.75 4.25 -15.71
CA PRO A 114 26.08 4.74 -14.40
C PRO A 114 27.59 4.99 -14.36
N GLY A 115 27.99 6.27 -14.27
CA GLY A 115 29.39 6.69 -14.37
C GLY A 115 29.82 7.36 -15.67
N LYS A 116 28.93 7.75 -16.59
CA LYS A 116 29.24 8.85 -17.53
C LYS A 116 28.80 10.17 -16.92
N ASP A 117 29.72 10.77 -16.18
CA ASP A 117 29.68 12.19 -15.85
C ASP A 117 29.55 12.97 -17.16
N ILE A 118 28.45 13.71 -17.31
CA ILE A 118 28.37 14.72 -18.36
C ILE A 118 29.22 15.89 -17.86
N THR A 119 30.53 15.80 -18.08
CA THR A 119 31.46 16.86 -17.70
C THR A 119 31.27 18.03 -18.67
N HIS A 120 30.51 19.04 -18.27
CA HIS A 120 30.58 20.34 -18.93
C HIS A 120 31.86 21.03 -18.46
N LYS A 121 32.89 21.02 -19.30
CA LYS A 121 34.12 21.78 -19.05
C LYS A 121 33.81 23.26 -19.29
N LEU A 122 33.24 23.95 -18.30
CA LEU A 122 33.17 25.41 -18.33
C LEU A 122 34.57 25.95 -18.05
N LEU A 123 35.21 26.53 -19.06
CA LEU A 123 36.38 27.39 -18.87
C LEU A 123 35.90 28.66 -18.19
N ILE A 124 35.97 28.68 -16.86
CA ILE A 124 35.70 29.87 -16.05
C ILE A 124 36.95 30.74 -16.12
N ASP A 125 37.12 31.41 -17.26
CA ASP A 125 38.04 32.53 -17.32
C ASP A 125 37.21 33.80 -17.45
N THR A 126 37.15 34.58 -16.37
CA THR A 126 36.61 35.95 -16.26
C THR A 126 35.09 36.19 -16.14
N VAL A 127 34.23 35.17 -16.03
CA VAL A 127 32.78 35.41 -15.93
C VAL A 127 32.33 35.60 -14.45
N PRO A 128 31.66 36.70 -14.08
CA PRO A 128 31.16 36.90 -12.72
C PRO A 128 30.11 35.83 -12.34
N ARG A 129 30.17 35.39 -11.07
CA ARG A 129 29.40 34.27 -10.48
C ARG A 129 27.93 34.21 -10.88
N GLU A 130 27.27 35.37 -10.94
CA GLU A 130 25.85 35.50 -11.25
C GLU A 130 25.52 35.02 -12.68
N LYS A 131 26.36 35.36 -13.66
CA LYS A 131 26.16 34.96 -15.06
C LYS A 131 26.41 33.47 -15.32
N ILE A 132 27.18 32.81 -14.47
CA ILE A 132 27.44 31.36 -14.55
C ILE A 132 26.18 30.60 -14.11
N ILE A 133 25.50 31.07 -13.07
CA ILE A 133 24.25 30.47 -12.58
C ILE A 133 23.15 30.59 -13.64
N ASP A 134 23.02 31.78 -14.25
CA ASP A 134 22.03 32.02 -15.29
C ASP A 134 22.28 31.15 -16.54
N SER A 135 23.55 31.03 -16.99
CA SER A 135 23.90 30.18 -18.14
C SER A 135 23.65 28.69 -17.89
N ILE A 136 23.89 28.21 -16.66
CA ILE A 136 23.61 26.82 -16.29
C ILE A 136 22.10 26.59 -16.21
N ALA A 137 21.35 27.55 -15.67
CA ALA A 137 19.90 27.50 -15.61
C ALA A 137 19.28 27.49 -17.01
N ASP A 138 19.70 28.38 -17.91
CA ASP A 138 19.20 28.48 -19.28
C ASP A 138 19.51 27.22 -20.10
N SER A 139 20.73 26.68 -19.97
CA SER A 139 21.11 25.42 -20.63
C SER A 139 20.29 24.25 -20.10
N ALA A 140 20.05 24.17 -18.79
CA ALA A 140 19.22 23.12 -18.19
C ALA A 140 17.76 23.23 -18.64
N ILE A 141 17.20 24.45 -18.69
CA ILE A 141 15.81 24.70 -19.10
C ILE A 141 15.59 24.38 -20.59
N SER A 142 16.56 24.66 -21.47
CA SER A 142 16.45 24.37 -22.90
C SER A 142 16.41 22.88 -23.25
N SER A 143 16.86 22.02 -22.33
CA SER A 143 16.89 20.56 -22.49
C SER A 143 15.65 19.83 -21.93
N VAL A 144 14.70 20.57 -21.35
CA VAL A 144 13.52 20.02 -20.68
C VAL A 144 12.36 19.87 -21.67
N GLU A 145 11.85 18.63 -21.82
CA GLU A 145 10.62 18.39 -22.58
C GLU A 145 9.40 19.10 -21.93
N PRO A 146 8.49 19.68 -22.74
CA PRO A 146 7.29 20.31 -22.20
C PRO A 146 6.43 19.33 -21.38
N GLY A 147 6.07 19.72 -20.14
CA GLY A 147 5.13 18.97 -19.29
C GLY A 147 5.73 18.26 -18.07
N TYR A 148 7.02 18.43 -17.82
CA TYR A 148 7.72 17.91 -16.64
C TYR A 148 8.19 19.05 -15.74
N SER A 149 7.93 18.95 -14.44
CA SER A 149 8.53 19.82 -13.42
C SER A 149 9.77 19.13 -12.87
N TYR A 150 10.94 19.74 -13.06
CA TYR A 150 12.20 19.26 -12.49
C TYR A 150 12.57 20.13 -11.30
N GLU A 151 12.91 19.50 -10.19
CA GLU A 151 13.53 20.17 -9.05
C GLU A 151 15.03 19.98 -9.17
N PHE A 152 15.74 21.04 -9.52
CA PHE A 152 17.20 21.03 -9.64
C PHE A 152 17.81 21.33 -8.27
N GLN A 153 18.33 20.31 -7.59
CA GLN A 153 19.19 20.53 -6.44
C GLN A 153 20.65 20.59 -6.91
N LEU A 154 21.16 21.80 -7.03
CA LEU A 154 22.59 22.05 -7.26
C LEU A 154 23.32 21.87 -5.92
N GLY A 155 23.78 20.65 -5.66
CA GLY A 155 24.71 20.35 -4.57
C GLY A 155 26.12 20.82 -4.93
N VAL A 156 26.34 22.14 -5.02
CA VAL A 156 27.66 22.70 -5.31
C VAL A 156 28.27 23.19 -4.01
N ASP A 157 29.31 22.49 -3.54
CA ASP A 157 30.18 22.97 -2.46
C ASP A 157 31.11 24.05 -3.02
N TRP A 158 30.59 25.27 -3.10
CA TRP A 158 31.31 26.43 -3.64
C TRP A 158 32.61 26.70 -2.90
N ASP A 159 32.65 26.47 -1.58
CA ASP A 159 33.83 26.80 -0.76
C ASP A 159 35.02 25.88 -1.05
N SER A 160 34.74 24.61 -1.31
CA SER A 160 35.73 23.60 -1.72
C SER A 160 36.36 23.90 -3.09
N ILE A 161 35.54 24.37 -4.04
CA ILE A 161 35.97 24.70 -5.41
C ILE A 161 36.93 25.89 -5.41
N TRP A 162 36.65 26.94 -4.63
CA TRP A 162 37.45 28.17 -4.66
C TRP A 162 38.70 28.14 -3.78
N LYS A 163 38.73 27.32 -2.71
CA LYS A 163 39.92 27.22 -1.85
C LYS A 163 41.05 26.39 -2.43
N ASN A 164 40.76 25.46 -3.33
CA ASN A 164 41.73 24.46 -3.80
C ASN A 164 42.07 24.53 -5.29
N SER A 165 41.46 25.44 -6.05
CA SER A 165 41.70 25.53 -7.49
C SER A 165 42.72 26.63 -7.85
N PRO A 166 43.76 26.33 -8.64
CA PRO A 166 44.66 27.35 -9.17
C PRO A 166 43.89 28.37 -10.05
N PRO A 167 44.32 29.64 -10.11
CA PRO A 167 43.77 30.58 -11.08
C PRO A 167 44.04 30.06 -12.50
N GLY A 168 42.97 29.76 -13.25
CA GLY A 168 43.04 29.42 -14.67
C GLY A 168 42.21 28.22 -15.10
N GLU A 169 42.02 27.19 -14.28
CA GLU A 169 41.16 26.05 -14.64
C GLU A 169 40.57 25.36 -13.38
N SER A 170 39.28 25.56 -13.12
CA SER A 170 38.53 24.79 -12.12
C SER A 170 37.52 23.91 -12.83
N ILE A 171 37.66 22.58 -12.72
CA ILE A 171 36.69 21.63 -13.28
C ILE A 171 35.58 21.45 -12.24
N VAL A 172 34.39 22.00 -12.51
CA VAL A 172 33.21 21.78 -11.69
C VAL A 172 32.45 20.58 -12.26
N ASN A 173 32.47 19.45 -11.54
CA ASN A 173 31.65 18.30 -11.88
C ASN A 173 30.22 18.55 -11.40
N LEU A 174 29.35 18.95 -12.33
CA LEU A 174 27.92 19.07 -12.06
C LEU A 174 27.28 17.68 -12.12
N GLN A 175 26.88 17.16 -10.97
CA GLN A 175 26.16 15.90 -10.91
C GLN A 175 24.65 16.18 -11.06
N TYR A 176 24.10 15.88 -12.23
CA TYR A 176 22.68 16.05 -12.49
C TYR A 176 21.91 14.84 -11.94
N SER A 177 21.18 15.03 -10.84
CA SER A 177 20.10 14.10 -10.49
C SER A 177 18.84 14.57 -11.21
N THR A 178 18.51 13.97 -12.35
CA THR A 178 17.15 14.08 -12.87
C THR A 178 16.25 13.29 -11.94
N ASN A 179 15.71 13.96 -10.93
CA ASN A 179 14.52 13.48 -10.23
C ASN A 179 13.36 13.59 -11.24
N ALA A 180 13.35 12.73 -12.27
CA ALA A 180 12.20 12.55 -13.12
C ALA A 180 11.04 12.33 -12.16
N ALA A 181 10.11 13.30 -12.10
CA ALA A 181 9.11 13.37 -11.06
C ALA A 181 8.44 12.00 -10.97
N LYS A 182 8.83 11.20 -9.96
CA LYS A 182 8.33 9.85 -9.80
C LYS A 182 6.83 10.01 -9.65
N ARG A 183 6.07 9.60 -10.67
CA ARG A 183 4.62 9.67 -10.60
C ARG A 183 4.17 8.51 -9.73
N TYR A 184 3.94 8.82 -8.46
CA TYR A 184 3.47 7.86 -7.49
C TYR A 184 2.03 7.43 -7.80
N ARG A 185 1.78 6.13 -7.80
CA ARG A 185 0.41 5.60 -7.74
C ARG A 185 -0.03 5.68 -6.28
N SER A 186 -1.16 6.32 -6.03
CA SER A 186 -1.76 6.25 -4.69
C SER A 186 -2.39 4.88 -4.50
N ARG A 187 -1.95 4.15 -3.46
CA ARG A 187 -2.55 2.87 -3.07
C ARG A 187 -4.01 3.02 -2.68
N LEU A 188 -4.32 4.05 -1.90
CA LEU A 188 -5.70 4.37 -1.52
C LEU A 188 -6.61 4.54 -2.75
N TRP A 189 -6.21 5.36 -3.73
CA TRP A 189 -7.02 5.54 -4.94
C TRP A 189 -7.10 4.27 -5.78
N HIS A 190 -6.04 3.45 -5.80
CA HIS A 190 -6.08 2.14 -6.44
C HIS A 190 -7.07 1.19 -5.75
N THR A 191 -7.05 1.10 -4.42
CA THR A 191 -7.98 0.27 -3.64
C THR A 191 -9.43 0.73 -3.81
N ILE A 192 -9.69 2.04 -3.70
CA ILE A 192 -11.04 2.60 -3.85
C ILE A 192 -11.57 2.38 -5.28
N SER A 193 -10.77 2.69 -6.31
CA SER A 193 -11.21 2.52 -7.71
C SER A 193 -11.38 1.06 -8.10
N SER A 194 -10.47 0.18 -7.65
CA SER A 194 -10.55 -1.26 -7.92
C SER A 194 -11.74 -1.92 -7.25
N GLY A 195 -12.05 -1.49 -6.02
CA GLY A 195 -13.12 -2.03 -5.20
C GLY A 195 -14.39 -1.17 -5.14
N ALA A 196 -14.61 -0.25 -6.08
CA ALA A 196 -15.65 0.77 -5.98
C ALA A 196 -17.04 0.18 -5.63
N LEU A 197 -17.43 -0.91 -6.29
CA LEU A 197 -18.68 -1.63 -6.02
C LEU A 197 -18.72 -2.16 -4.58
N ILE A 198 -17.64 -2.78 -4.13
CA ILE A 198 -17.52 -3.40 -2.81
C ILE A 198 -17.54 -2.34 -1.72
N VAL A 199 -16.90 -1.18 -1.95
CA VAL A 199 -16.93 -0.04 -1.02
C VAL A 199 -18.34 0.51 -0.87
N VAL A 200 -19.06 0.70 -1.99
CA VAL A 200 -20.47 1.14 -1.95
C VAL A 200 -21.35 0.12 -1.21
N LEU A 201 -21.17 -1.17 -1.49
CA LEU A 201 -21.89 -2.23 -0.81
C LEU A 201 -21.57 -2.27 0.69
N ALA A 202 -20.30 -2.12 1.08
CA ALA A 202 -19.88 -2.06 2.47
C ALA A 202 -20.50 -0.86 3.20
N LEU A 203 -20.55 0.31 2.57
CA LEU A 203 -21.21 1.50 3.11
C LEU A 203 -22.72 1.25 3.27
N PHE A 204 -23.37 0.64 2.29
CA PHE A 204 -24.78 0.30 2.37
C PHE A 204 -25.06 -0.69 3.51
N VAL A 205 -24.27 -1.75 3.64
CA VAL A 205 -24.37 -2.73 4.73
C VAL A 205 -24.12 -2.07 6.09
N PHE A 206 -23.15 -1.15 6.18
CA PHE A 206 -22.88 -0.37 7.37
C PHE A 206 -24.07 0.52 7.76
N ILE A 207 -24.70 1.20 6.80
CA ILE A 207 -25.92 1.98 7.04
C ILE A 207 -27.05 1.07 7.54
N LEU A 208 -27.29 -0.08 6.91
CA LEU A 208 -28.29 -1.05 7.37
C LEU A 208 -28.02 -1.51 8.81
N MET A 209 -26.75 -1.71 9.17
CA MET A 209 -26.33 -2.09 10.52
C MET A 209 -26.77 -1.05 11.57
N LEU A 210 -26.70 0.25 11.26
CA LEU A 210 -27.16 1.33 12.15
C LEU A 210 -28.68 1.27 12.38
N PHE A 211 -29.44 0.75 11.42
CA PHE A 211 -30.89 0.63 11.51
C PHE A 211 -31.38 -0.66 12.19
N VAL A 212 -30.52 -1.67 12.36
CA VAL A 212 -30.87 -2.95 13.01
C VAL A 212 -31.60 -2.77 14.36
N PRO A 213 -31.17 -1.90 15.28
CA PRO A 213 -31.82 -1.74 16.59
C PRO A 213 -33.29 -1.29 16.50
N PHE A 214 -33.66 -0.60 15.41
CA PHE A 214 -34.97 0.01 15.22
C PHE A 214 -35.96 -0.93 14.52
N TYR A 215 -35.50 -1.76 13.58
CA TYR A 215 -36.40 -2.60 12.77
C TYR A 215 -36.51 -4.06 13.23
N SER A 216 -35.53 -4.57 13.98
CA SER A 216 -35.54 -5.98 14.38
C SER A 216 -36.33 -6.21 15.68
N LYS A 217 -37.13 -7.29 15.71
CA LYS A 217 -37.79 -7.78 16.93
C LYS A 217 -36.73 -8.01 18.01
N LYS A 218 -37.04 -7.66 19.26
CA LYS A 218 -36.10 -7.66 20.40
C LYS A 218 -35.33 -8.98 20.56
N GLU A 219 -35.98 -10.10 20.25
CA GLU A 219 -35.43 -11.46 20.33
C GLU A 219 -34.37 -11.76 19.26
N ASN A 220 -34.47 -11.16 18.06
CA ASN A 220 -33.61 -11.45 16.92
C ASN A 220 -32.54 -10.38 16.63
N ARG A 221 -32.44 -9.31 17.43
CA ARG A 221 -31.54 -8.19 17.11
C ARG A 221 -30.08 -8.62 17.06
N LEU A 222 -29.65 -9.42 18.04
CA LEU A 222 -28.28 -9.85 18.17
C LEU A 222 -27.87 -10.78 17.02
N SER A 223 -28.74 -11.71 16.61
CA SER A 223 -28.46 -12.61 15.50
C SER A 223 -28.38 -11.88 14.17
N VAL A 224 -29.28 -10.92 13.91
CA VAL A 224 -29.22 -10.05 12.72
C VAL A 224 -27.94 -9.21 12.71
N PHE A 225 -27.58 -8.61 13.85
CA PHE A 225 -26.36 -7.81 13.98
C PHE A 225 -25.11 -8.65 13.72
N ILE A 226 -24.99 -9.84 14.32
CA ILE A 226 -23.87 -10.77 14.09
C ILE A 226 -23.84 -11.20 12.63
N GLY A 227 -25.00 -11.52 12.04
CA GLY A 227 -25.10 -11.89 10.63
C GLY A 227 -24.57 -10.80 9.70
N ILE A 228 -24.93 -9.54 9.94
CA ILE A 228 -24.41 -8.39 9.20
C ILE A 228 -22.91 -8.18 9.45
N LEU A 229 -22.45 -8.34 10.69
CA LEU A 229 -21.02 -8.22 11.03
C LEU A 229 -20.16 -9.22 10.25
N MET A 230 -20.67 -10.45 10.04
CA MET A 230 -20.00 -11.50 9.28
C MET A 230 -19.88 -11.21 7.78
N VAL A 231 -20.61 -10.22 7.25
CA VAL A 231 -20.47 -9.77 5.85
C VAL A 231 -19.17 -9.00 5.64
N PHE A 232 -18.67 -8.26 6.63
CA PHE A 232 -17.48 -7.42 6.48
C PHE A 232 -16.19 -8.19 6.14
N PRO A 233 -15.84 -9.32 6.80
CA PRO A 233 -14.68 -10.11 6.41
C PRO A 233 -14.76 -10.60 4.96
N PHE A 234 -15.95 -10.98 4.51
CA PHE A 234 -16.17 -11.43 3.14
C PHE A 234 -15.99 -10.28 2.13
N LEU A 235 -16.53 -9.09 2.44
CA LEU A 235 -16.31 -7.89 1.63
C LEU A 235 -14.83 -7.48 1.60
N ALA A 236 -14.12 -7.59 2.72
CA ALA A 236 -12.68 -7.29 2.79
C ALA A 236 -11.85 -8.26 1.94
N MET A 237 -12.17 -9.56 1.98
CA MET A 237 -11.53 -10.56 1.12
C MET A 237 -11.77 -10.26 -0.36
N TRP A 238 -13.00 -9.89 -0.73
CA TRP A 238 -13.29 -9.49 -2.11
C TRP A 238 -12.58 -8.20 -2.50
N LEU A 239 -12.52 -7.22 -1.62
CA LEU A 239 -11.82 -5.96 -1.87
C LEU A 239 -10.34 -6.22 -2.18
N TRP A 240 -9.70 -7.07 -1.38
CA TRP A 240 -8.32 -7.50 -1.61
C TRP A 240 -8.14 -8.19 -2.96
N LEU A 241 -9.03 -9.11 -3.35
CA LEU A 241 -8.93 -9.78 -4.64
C LEU A 241 -9.07 -8.80 -5.82
N PHE A 242 -10.04 -7.89 -5.78
CA PHE A 242 -10.23 -6.91 -6.85
C PHE A 242 -9.03 -5.96 -6.96
N GLN A 243 -8.47 -5.54 -5.82
CA GLN A 243 -7.24 -4.74 -5.79
C GLN A 243 -6.08 -5.49 -6.44
N TRP A 244 -5.96 -6.80 -6.19
CA TRP A 244 -4.94 -7.66 -6.80
C TRP A 244 -5.16 -7.82 -8.31
N LEU A 245 -6.36 -8.22 -8.75
CA LEU A 245 -6.70 -8.44 -10.15
C LEU A 245 -6.52 -7.18 -11.01
N LEU A 246 -7.07 -6.05 -10.57
CA LEU A 246 -6.96 -4.78 -11.29
C LEU A 246 -5.61 -4.11 -11.10
N GLY A 247 -4.84 -4.53 -10.09
CA GLY A 247 -3.44 -4.15 -9.92
C GLY A 247 -2.52 -4.71 -11.00
N LEU A 248 -2.94 -5.77 -11.70
CA LEU A 248 -2.21 -6.34 -12.84
C LEU A 248 -2.26 -5.46 -14.10
N ILE A 249 -3.17 -4.48 -14.15
CA ILE A 249 -3.24 -3.55 -15.28
C ILE A 249 -2.06 -2.57 -15.17
N PRO A 250 -1.11 -2.58 -16.12
CA PRO A 250 0.03 -1.68 -16.08
C PRO A 250 -0.44 -0.23 -16.19
N VAL A 251 0.34 0.71 -15.65
CA VAL A 251 -0.01 2.14 -15.73
C VAL A 251 0.11 2.62 -17.17
N ILE A 252 -1.00 3.04 -17.76
CA ILE A 252 -1.05 3.49 -19.15
C ILE A 252 -0.49 4.92 -19.23
N ASN A 253 0.46 5.16 -20.14
CA ASN A 253 1.03 6.48 -20.43
C ASN A 253 1.58 7.24 -19.21
N ASN A 254 2.07 6.55 -18.17
CA ASN A 254 2.50 7.20 -16.91
C ASN A 254 1.41 8.09 -16.28
N MET A 255 0.14 7.74 -16.50
CA MET A 255 -1.02 8.47 -15.97
C MET A 255 -1.86 7.53 -15.08
N PRO A 256 -1.57 7.44 -13.77
CA PRO A 256 -2.28 6.56 -12.84
C PRO A 256 -3.81 6.78 -12.80
N TRP A 257 -4.28 8.00 -13.09
CA TRP A 257 -5.71 8.32 -13.10
C TRP A 257 -6.48 7.58 -14.20
N ILE A 258 -5.84 7.24 -15.33
CA ILE A 258 -6.46 6.45 -16.41
C ILE A 258 -6.79 5.06 -15.87
N ASN A 259 -5.86 4.43 -15.15
CA ASN A 259 -6.10 3.13 -14.52
C ASN A 259 -7.27 3.20 -13.54
N TYR A 260 -7.40 4.28 -12.76
CA TYR A 260 -8.53 4.44 -11.84
C TYR A 260 -9.88 4.51 -12.59
N LEU A 261 -9.93 5.21 -13.72
CA LEU A 261 -11.13 5.25 -14.57
C LEU A 261 -11.46 3.88 -15.18
N ILE A 262 -10.44 3.15 -15.65
CA ILE A 262 -10.62 1.79 -16.18
C ILE A 262 -11.17 0.87 -15.09
N ASN A 263 -10.61 0.91 -13.88
CA ASN A 263 -11.07 0.12 -12.74
C ASN A 263 -12.54 0.39 -12.41
N ILE A 264 -12.94 1.67 -12.39
CA ILE A 264 -14.34 2.07 -12.19
C ILE A 264 -15.22 1.57 -13.34
N GLY A 265 -14.75 1.70 -14.58
CA GLY A 265 -15.45 1.21 -15.77
C GLY A 265 -15.69 -0.30 -15.73
N VAL A 266 -14.71 -1.10 -15.33
CA VAL A 266 -14.84 -2.55 -15.12
C VAL A 266 -15.91 -2.85 -14.06
N ASN A 267 -15.90 -2.14 -12.94
CA ASN A 267 -16.93 -2.29 -11.90
C ASN A 267 -18.34 -1.98 -12.44
N ILE A 268 -18.50 -0.90 -13.22
CA ILE A 268 -19.78 -0.54 -13.85
C ILE A 268 -20.23 -1.64 -14.82
N LEU A 269 -19.33 -2.17 -15.65
CA LEU A 269 -19.64 -3.27 -16.58
C LEU A 269 -20.11 -4.53 -15.84
N ILE A 270 -19.49 -4.86 -14.71
CA ILE A 270 -19.92 -5.99 -13.86
C ILE A 270 -21.35 -5.76 -13.35
N VAL A 271 -21.67 -4.55 -12.87
CA VAL A 271 -23.04 -4.22 -12.42
C VAL A 271 -24.04 -4.39 -13.57
N ILE A 272 -23.76 -3.82 -14.74
CA ILE A 272 -24.63 -3.92 -15.92
C ILE A 272 -24.84 -5.40 -16.30
N ALA A 273 -23.76 -6.19 -16.35
CA ALA A 273 -23.83 -7.62 -16.67
C ALA A 273 -24.70 -8.40 -15.67
N LEU A 274 -24.53 -8.15 -14.38
CA LEU A 274 -25.35 -8.76 -13.33
C LEU A 274 -26.82 -8.36 -13.45
N THR A 275 -27.11 -7.07 -13.63
CA THR A 275 -28.49 -6.58 -13.81
C THR A 275 -29.16 -7.24 -15.02
N LEU A 276 -28.50 -7.28 -16.17
CA LEU A 276 -29.02 -7.94 -17.37
C LEU A 276 -29.24 -9.44 -17.16
N TYR A 277 -28.33 -10.11 -16.45
CA TYR A 277 -28.47 -11.52 -16.11
C TYR A 277 -29.71 -11.79 -15.24
N PHE A 278 -29.91 -11.00 -14.18
CA PHE A 278 -31.08 -11.15 -13.31
C PHE A 278 -32.40 -10.85 -14.03
N GLN A 279 -32.45 -9.80 -14.85
CA GLN A 279 -33.63 -9.48 -15.65
C GLN A 279 -34.00 -10.61 -16.62
N ARG A 280 -33.02 -11.23 -17.29
CA ARG A 280 -33.27 -12.39 -18.17
C ARG A 280 -33.81 -13.58 -17.39
N LYS A 281 -33.26 -13.84 -16.20
CA LYS A 281 -33.71 -14.94 -15.33
C LYS A 281 -35.14 -14.75 -14.82
N GLU A 282 -35.53 -13.52 -14.48
CA GLU A 282 -36.90 -13.20 -14.07
C GLU A 282 -37.89 -13.39 -15.22
N LYS A 283 -37.59 -12.85 -16.41
CA LYS A 283 -38.44 -13.04 -17.60
C LYS A 283 -38.67 -14.53 -17.92
N LYS A 284 -37.62 -15.35 -17.81
CA LYS A 284 -37.74 -16.80 -18.03
C LYS A 284 -38.67 -17.46 -17.02
N LYS A 285 -38.59 -17.09 -15.74
CA LYS A 285 -39.49 -17.61 -14.70
C LYS A 285 -40.95 -17.19 -14.91
N GLU A 286 -41.18 -15.99 -15.42
CA GLU A 286 -42.53 -15.53 -15.75
C GLU A 286 -43.13 -16.31 -16.92
N GLN A 287 -42.33 -16.61 -17.94
CA GLN A 287 -42.73 -17.48 -19.07
C GLN A 287 -43.06 -18.89 -18.60
N GLU A 288 -42.18 -19.52 -17.80
CA GLU A 288 -42.40 -20.86 -17.24
C GLU A 288 -43.68 -20.94 -16.39
N LYS A 289 -44.09 -19.83 -15.74
CA LYS A 289 -45.35 -19.75 -14.98
C LYS A 289 -46.59 -19.54 -15.84
N GLN A 290 -46.45 -18.98 -17.04
CA GLN A 290 -47.56 -18.80 -17.98
C GLN A 290 -47.83 -20.08 -18.79
N GLU A 291 -46.82 -20.92 -18.96
CA GLU A 291 -46.91 -22.21 -19.66
C GLU A 291 -47.38 -23.38 -18.76
N ALA A 292 -47.33 -23.23 -17.43
CA ALA A 292 -47.73 -24.22 -16.44
C ALA A 292 -49.17 -24.01 -15.95
#